data_AF-A0A940LAA1-F1
#
_entry.id   AF-A0A940LAA1-F1
#
_cell.length_a   1.000
_cell.length_b   1.000
_cell.length_c   1.000
_cell.angle_alpha   90.00
_cell.angle_beta   90.00
_cell.angle_gamma   90.00
#
_symmetry.space_group_name_H-M   'P 1'
#
loop_
_entity.id
_entity.type
_entity.pdbx_description
1 polymer ?
#
loop_
_entity_poly.entity_id
_entity_poly.type
_entity_poly.pdbx_seq_one_letter_code
_entity_poly.pdbx_strand_id
1 'polypeptide(L)' 'MLNAYPSPFVNSFNLDHGTATAGSLISISAEDGRIIKTIVPTVGSQRTPVDLSAAKAGLYLVRYKNSNGEVETLKILKQQ' A
#
# COMPACT_ATOMS: atom_id res chain seq x y z
N MET A 1 5.44 7.25 8.96
CA MET A 1 4.75 8.25 8.12
C MET A 1 4.53 7.63 6.76
N LEU A 2 3.33 7.09 6.56
CA LEU A 2 2.90 6.43 5.34
C LEU A 2 2.48 7.45 4.28
N ASN A 3 3.02 7.33 3.07
CA ASN A 3 2.66 8.20 1.94
C ASN A 3 2.66 7.43 0.61
N ALA A 4 1.88 7.87 -0.37
CA ALA A 4 1.83 7.27 -1.69
C ALA A 4 1.98 8.32 -2.79
N TYR A 5 2.80 8.03 -3.80
CA TYR A 5 2.97 8.91 -4.94
C TYR A 5 3.21 8.14 -6.27
N PRO A 6 2.66 8.60 -7.40
CA PRO A 6 1.69 9.70 -7.48
C PRO A 6 0.38 9.34 -6.76
N SER A 7 -0.33 10.35 -6.29
CA SER A 7 -1.68 10.21 -5.74
C SER A 7 -2.48 11.44 -6.19
N PRO A 8 -3.51 11.27 -7.05
CA PRO A 8 -4.03 10.01 -7.60
C PRO A 8 -3.05 9.27 -8.54
N PHE A 9 -3.32 8.00 -8.83
CA PHE A 9 -2.49 7.16 -9.73
C PHE A 9 -3.32 6.44 -10.81
N VAL A 10 -2.65 5.97 -11.85
CA VAL A 10 -3.26 5.16 -12.93
C VAL A 10 -3.00 3.68 -12.65
N ASN A 11 -1.83 3.15 -12.99
CA ASN A 11 -1.55 1.71 -12.80
C ASN A 11 -0.78 1.42 -11.53
N SER A 12 0.20 2.26 -11.21
CA SER A 12 1.15 2.01 -10.14
C SER A 12 1.45 3.26 -9.34
N PHE A 13 1.85 3.05 -8.09
CA PHE A 13 2.36 4.09 -7.20
C PHE A 13 3.50 3.53 -6.35
N ASN A 14 4.32 4.41 -5.79
CA ASN A 14 5.27 4.07 -4.75
C ASN A 14 4.64 4.33 -3.39
N LEU A 15 4.74 3.36 -2.49
CA LEU A 15 4.37 3.50 -1.10
C LEU A 15 5.63 3.77 -0.27
N ASP A 16 5.74 4.97 0.28
CA ASP A 16 6.72 5.31 1.30
C ASP A 16 6.19 4.88 2.67
N HIS A 17 7.02 4.17 3.43
CA HIS A 17 6.70 3.63 4.74
C HIS A 17 7.94 3.67 5.66
N GLY A 18 7.74 3.49 6.97
CA GLY A 18 8.89 3.30 7.88
C GLY A 18 9.71 2.05 7.50
N THR A 19 10.97 1.96 7.93
CA THR A 19 11.87 0.84 7.58
C THR A 19 11.19 -0.51 7.80
N ALA A 20 11.09 -1.29 6.72
CA ALA A 20 10.51 -2.63 6.74
C ALA A 20 11.42 -3.60 7.50
N THR A 21 10.82 -4.36 8.40
CA THR A 21 11.44 -5.42 9.18
C THR A 21 10.84 -6.77 8.81
N ALA A 22 11.46 -7.87 9.27
CA ALA A 22 10.87 -9.20 9.14
C ALA A 22 9.46 -9.22 9.76
N GLY A 23 8.46 -9.61 8.96
CA GLY A 23 7.05 -9.62 9.37
C GLY A 23 6.27 -8.33 9.05
N SER A 24 6.90 -7.34 8.42
CA SER A 24 6.18 -6.19 7.87
C SER A 24 5.23 -6.62 6.74
N LEU A 25 4.07 -5.98 6.64
CA LEU A 25 3.04 -6.35 5.66
C LEU A 25 2.35 -5.10 5.11
N ILE A 26 2.18 -5.06 3.79
CA ILE A 26 1.33 -4.09 3.10
C ILE A 26 0.09 -4.84 2.61
N SER A 27 -1.10 -4.37 3.00
CA SER A 27 -2.38 -4.87 2.50
C SER A 27 -3.15 -3.74 1.82
N ILE A 28 -3.77 -4.05 0.69
CA ILE A 28 -4.59 -3.12 -0.09
C ILE A 28 -5.99 -3.70 -0.17
N SER A 29 -6.98 -2.95 0.29
CA SER A 29 -8.39 -3.33 0.23
C SER A 29 -9.20 -2.36 -0.62
N ALA A 30 -10.21 -2.89 -1.29
CA ALA A 30 -11.26 -2.08 -1.92
C ALA A 30 -12.17 -1.45 -0.85
N GLU A 31 -13.06 -0.56 -1.28
CA GLU A 31 -14.02 0.14 -0.41
C GLU A 31 -14.99 -0.80 0.33
N ASP A 32 -15.24 -1.99 -0.22
CA ASP A 32 -16.04 -3.06 0.40
C ASP A 32 -15.28 -3.86 1.48
N GLY A 33 -14.02 -3.50 1.75
CA GLY A 33 -13.15 -4.17 2.72
C GLY A 33 -12.45 -5.43 2.20
N ARG A 34 -12.73 -5.86 0.96
CA ARG A 34 -12.07 -7.02 0.35
C ARG A 34 -10.60 -6.70 0.06
N ILE A 35 -9.70 -7.55 0.55
CA ILE A 35 -8.27 -7.45 0.25
C ILE A 35 -8.05 -7.85 -1.22
N ILE A 36 -7.45 -6.95 -2.00
CA ILE A 36 -7.15 -7.17 -3.43
C ILE A 36 -5.67 -7.44 -3.69
N LYS A 37 -4.79 -7.04 -2.77
CA LYS A 37 -3.34 -7.29 -2.87
C LYS A 37 -2.70 -7.30 -1.48
N THR A 38 -1.73 -8.19 -1.31
CA THR A 38 -0.86 -8.27 -0.15
C THR A 38 0.59 -8.32 -0.62
N ILE A 39 1.47 -7.56 0.01
CA ILE A 39 2.89 -7.45 -0.35
C ILE A 39 3.71 -7.58 0.93
N VAL A 40 4.74 -8.43 0.89
CA VAL A 40 5.79 -8.45 1.89
C VAL A 40 6.91 -7.54 1.39
N PRO A 41 7.12 -6.35 1.98
CA PRO A 41 8.17 -5.43 1.55
C PRO A 41 9.55 -6.02 1.83
N THR A 42 10.53 -5.66 1.02
CA THR A 42 11.93 -6.04 1.22
C THR A 42 12.44 -5.49 2.55
N VAL A 43 13.03 -6.35 3.39
CA VAL A 43 13.60 -5.92 4.68
C VAL A 43 14.66 -4.83 4.46
N GLY A 44 14.60 -3.78 5.28
CA GLY A 44 15.45 -2.60 5.18
C GLY A 44 14.94 -1.53 4.21
N SER A 45 13.90 -1.81 3.40
CA SER A 45 13.34 -0.80 2.50
C SER A 45 12.46 0.20 3.26
N GLN A 46 12.39 1.42 2.72
CA GLN A 46 11.45 2.47 3.17
C GLN A 46 10.45 2.83 2.07
N ARG A 47 10.50 2.10 0.96
CA ARG A 47 9.71 2.31 -0.24
C ARG A 47 9.39 0.97 -0.88
N THR A 48 8.14 0.80 -1.29
CA THR A 48 7.68 -0.37 -2.02
C THR A 48 6.89 0.06 -3.25
N PRO A 49 7.30 -0.33 -4.48
CA PRO A 49 6.50 -0.11 -5.67
C PRO A 49 5.27 -1.02 -5.65
N VAL A 50 4.12 -0.47 -6.00
CA VAL A 50 2.84 -1.17 -6.03
C VAL A 50 2.22 -1.03 -7.41
N ASP A 51 1.95 -2.16 -8.05
CA ASP A 51 1.15 -2.24 -9.27
C ASP A 51 -0.29 -2.70 -8.96
N LEU A 52 -1.26 -1.95 -9.43
CA LEU A 52 -2.70 -2.21 -9.37
C LEU A 52 -3.35 -2.06 -10.76
N SER A 53 -2.60 -2.30 -11.84
CA SER A 53 -3.10 -2.29 -13.23
C SER A 53 -4.33 -3.16 -13.45
N ALA A 54 -4.43 -4.31 -12.78
CA ALA A 54 -5.58 -5.23 -12.87
C ALA A 54 -6.79 -4.83 -12.01
N ALA A 55 -6.66 -3.80 -11.16
CA ALA A 55 -7.75 -3.33 -10.31
C ALA A 55 -8.63 -2.33 -11.08
N LYS A 56 -9.90 -2.17 -10.70
CA LYS A 56 -10.78 -1.15 -11.29
C LYS A 56 -10.38 0.25 -10.77
N ALA A 57 -10.72 1.31 -11.51
CA ALA A 57 -10.73 2.66 -10.95
C ALA A 57 -11.58 2.72 -9.67
N GLY A 58 -11.15 3.52 -8.70
CA GLY A 58 -11.85 3.63 -7.41
C GLY A 58 -10.95 3.96 -6.23
N LEU A 59 -11.57 4.04 -5.06
CA LEU A 59 -10.92 4.30 -3.79
C LEU A 59 -10.39 2.98 -3.19
N TYR A 60 -9.16 3.02 -2.71
CA TYR A 60 -8.54 1.90 -1.99
C TYR A 60 -7.97 2.37 -0.66
N LEU A 61 -7.89 1.44 0.28
CA LEU A 61 -7.20 1.63 1.55
C LEU A 61 -5.90 0.82 1.53
N VAL A 62 -4.78 1.50 1.74
CA VAL A 62 -3.49 0.88 2.00
C VAL A 62 -3.31 0.79 3.51
N ARG A 63 -2.89 -0.37 3.98
CA ARG A 63 -2.51 -0.62 5.37
C ARG A 63 -1.08 -1.13 5.41
N TYR A 64 -0.20 -0.43 6.11
CA TYR A 64 1.14 -0.89 6.44
C TYR A 64 1.17 -1.31 7.91
N LYS A 65 1.59 -2.55 8.17
CA LYS A 65 1.84 -3.07 9.51
C LYS A 65 3.34 -3.33 9.66
N ASN A 66 3.99 -2.73 10.64
CA ASN A 66 5.39 -3.05 10.98
C ASN A 66 5.48 -4.26 11.94
N SER A 67 6.69 -4.75 12.20
CA SER A 67 6.91 -5.91 13.10
C SER A 67 6.42 -5.67 14.53
N ASN A 68 6.39 -4.41 14.97
CA ASN A 68 6.01 -4.04 16.33
C ASN A 68 4.47 -3.96 16.50
N GLY A 69 3.73 -4.23 15.42
CA GLY A 69 2.27 -4.20 15.42
C GLY A 69 1.67 -2.81 15.21
N GLU A 70 2.50 -1.78 15.01
CA GLU A 70 2.00 -0.46 14.62
C GLU A 70 1.44 -0.53 13.21
N VAL A 71 0.30 0.14 13.03
CA VAL A 71 -0.45 0.14 11.79
C VAL A 71 -0.62 1.57 11.33
N GLU A 72 -0.16 1.86 10.12
CA GLU A 72 -0.45 3.10 9.42
C GLU A 72 -1.41 2.79 8.26
N THR A 73 -2.34 3.71 7.97
CA THR A 73 -3.29 3.58 6.87
C THR A 73 -3.32 4.83 6.00
N LEU A 74 -3.57 4.64 4.71
CA LEU A 74 -3.67 5.72 3.73
C LEU A 74 -4.76 5.40 2.71
N LYS A 75 -5.57 6.40 2.38
CA LYS A 75 -6.50 6.33 1.26
C LYS A 75 -5.78 6.71 -0.03
N ILE A 76 -5.99 5.93 -1.09
CA ILE A 76 -5.45 6.20 -2.43
C ILE A 76 -6.57 6.11 -3.47
N LEU A 77 -6.47 6.93 -4.52
CA LEU A 77 -7.45 6.98 -5.60
C LEU A 77 -6.82 6.52 -6.91
N LYS A 78 -7.35 5.44 -7.49
CA LYS A 78 -7.04 4.99 -8.86
C LYS A 78 -7.99 5.66 -9.85
N GLN A 79 -7.45 6.34 -10.85
CA GLN A 79 -8.25 7.13 -11.80
C GLN A 79 -8.76 6.36 -13.02
N GLN A 80 -8.11 5.26 -13.40
CA GLN A 80 -8.43 4.49 -14.61
C GLN A 80 -8.19 3.00 -14.35
#